data_AF-A0A1Q8APN5-F1
#
_entry.id   AF-A0A1Q8APN5-F1
#
_cell.length_a   1.000
_cell.length_b   1.000
_cell.length_c   1.000
_cell.angle_alpha   90.00
_cell.angle_beta   90.00
_cell.angle_gamma   90.00
#
_symmetry.space_group_name_H-M   'P 1'
#
loop_
_entity.id
_entity.type
_entity.pdbx_description
1 polymer ?
#
loop_
_entity_poly.entity_id
_entity_poly.type
_entity_poly.pdbx_seq_one_letter_code
_entity_poly.pdbx_strand_id
1 'polypeptide(L)'
;MFNASTTSVSVSTPVTISATYNGTTVTAGLTVTPPAPPPPQTVTLTVTATGRSGERITSSPAGINVSTGTSGSASFASGTSVTLSVSNGRDAIWSGACSSGGGKTKSCTFTLTAAATVTANVQ
;
A
#
# COMPACT_ATOMS: atom_id res chain seq x y z
N MET A 1 -35.22 -30.54 6.27
CA MET A 1 -34.00 -29.87 5.78
C MET A 1 -32.94 -30.00 6.87
N PHE A 2 -31.69 -30.30 6.52
CA PHE A 2 -30.56 -30.23 7.45
C PHE A 2 -29.85 -28.90 7.23
N ASN A 3 -29.72 -28.09 8.29
CA ASN A 3 -28.95 -26.86 8.26
C ASN A 3 -27.60 -27.12 8.94
N ALA A 4 -26.50 -26.92 8.22
CA ALA A 4 -25.16 -26.98 8.78
C ALA A 4 -24.65 -25.54 8.99
N SER A 5 -24.35 -25.19 10.24
CA SER A 5 -23.68 -23.93 10.57
C SER A 5 -22.17 -24.18 10.67
N THR A 6 -21.39 -23.42 9.91
CA THR A 6 -19.92 -23.50 9.93
C THR A 6 -19.33 -22.22 10.51
N THR A 7 -18.24 -22.32 11.27
CA THR A 7 -17.40 -21.16 11.61
C THR A 7 -16.55 -20.76 10.40
N SER A 8 -16.08 -19.51 10.36
CA SER A 8 -15.08 -19.11 9.36
C SER A 8 -13.80 -19.93 9.53
N VAL A 9 -13.20 -20.35 8.43
CA VAL A 9 -11.93 -21.08 8.38
C VAL A 9 -10.88 -20.26 7.65
N SER A 10 -9.66 -20.24 8.18
CA SER A 10 -8.52 -19.51 7.60
C SER A 10 -7.75 -20.33 6.54
N VAL A 11 -8.02 -21.63 6.47
CA VAL A 11 -7.43 -22.57 5.50
C VAL A 11 -8.52 -23.51 5.00
N SER A 12 -8.38 -24.01 3.77
CA SER A 12 -9.34 -24.96 3.20
C SER A 12 -9.42 -26.22 4.06
N THR A 13 -10.58 -26.47 4.65
CA THR A 13 -10.82 -27.63 5.52
C THR A 13 -11.75 -28.63 4.82
N PRO A 14 -11.30 -29.87 4.60
CA PRO A 14 -12.20 -30.94 4.18
C PRO A 14 -13.07 -31.38 5.36
N VAL A 15 -14.36 -31.52 5.13
CA VAL A 15 -15.35 -32.02 6.08
C VAL A 15 -16.01 -33.25 5.47
N THR A 16 -16.15 -34.29 6.28
CA THR A 16 -16.76 -35.55 5.86
C THR A 16 -18.13 -35.67 6.51
N ILE A 17 -19.19 -35.67 5.69
CA ILE A 17 -20.57 -35.84 6.16
C ILE A 17 -20.94 -37.31 5.99
N SER A 18 -21.34 -37.98 7.06
CA SER A 18 -21.74 -39.41 7.04
C SER A 18 -23.21 -39.54 7.43
N ALA A 19 -23.98 -40.30 6.67
CA ALA A 19 -25.37 -40.63 6.98
C ALA A 19 -25.59 -42.15 6.88
N THR A 20 -26.27 -42.73 7.86
CA THR A 20 -26.57 -44.17 7.91
C THR A 20 -28.07 -44.44 7.84
N TYR A 21 -28.48 -45.30 6.92
CA TYR A 21 -29.85 -45.81 6.86
C TYR A 21 -29.84 -47.32 6.60
N ASN A 22 -30.59 -48.06 7.41
CA ASN A 22 -30.73 -49.53 7.32
C ASN A 22 -29.38 -50.28 7.25
N GLY A 23 -28.38 -49.84 8.01
CA GLY A 23 -27.03 -50.42 8.04
C GLY A 23 -26.07 -49.94 6.93
N THR A 24 -26.54 -49.14 5.98
CA THR A 24 -25.70 -48.58 4.90
C THR A 24 -25.26 -47.17 5.25
N THR A 25 -23.95 -46.94 5.35
CA THR A 25 -23.35 -45.61 5.52
C THR A 25 -23.02 -45.00 4.16
N VAL A 26 -23.49 -43.78 3.92
CA VAL A 26 -23.08 -42.96 2.78
C VAL A 26 -22.27 -41.78 3.29
N THR A 27 -21.15 -41.51 2.63
CA THR A 27 -20.26 -40.42 2.98
C THR A 27 -20.19 -39.42 1.82
N ALA A 28 -20.30 -38.13 2.12
CA ALA A 28 -20.10 -37.04 1.18
C ALA A 28 -18.98 -36.12 1.68
N GLY A 29 -18.03 -35.79 0.81
CA GLY A 29 -17.02 -34.78 1.08
C GLY A 29 -17.58 -33.38 0.84
N LEU A 30 -17.38 -32.48 1.78
CA LEU A 30 -17.61 -31.05 1.64
C LEU A 30 -16.27 -30.34 1.85
N THR A 31 -15.94 -29.38 1.00
CA THR A 31 -14.76 -28.52 1.21
C THR A 31 -15.24 -27.14 1.59
N VAL A 32 -14.84 -26.66 2.77
CA VAL A 32 -15.10 -25.28 3.18
C VAL A 32 -13.90 -24.45 2.75
N THR A 33 -14.10 -23.55 1.79
CA THR A 33 -13.05 -22.65 1.29
C THR A 33 -13.11 -21.32 2.04
N PRO A 34 -11.98 -20.79 2.56
CA PRO A 34 -11.94 -19.44 3.10
C PRO A 34 -12.38 -18.41 2.05
N PRO A 35 -13.03 -17.31 2.45
CA PRO A 35 -13.14 -16.15 1.58
C PRO A 35 -11.74 -15.62 1.24
N ALA A 36 -11.54 -15.14 0.01
CA ALA A 36 -10.28 -14.56 -0.41
C ALA A 36 -9.90 -13.37 0.50
N PRO A 37 -8.60 -13.19 0.84
CA PRO A 37 -8.16 -11.98 1.55
C PRO A 37 -8.58 -10.72 0.76
N PRO A 38 -8.93 -9.61 1.44
CA PRO A 38 -9.16 -8.35 0.74
C PRO A 38 -7.91 -7.96 -0.05
N PRO A 39 -8.06 -7.41 -1.27
CA PRO A 39 -6.92 -6.99 -2.07
C PRO A 39 -6.09 -5.95 -1.31
N PRO A 40 -4.75 -5.95 -1.46
CA PRO A 40 -3.90 -4.93 -0.85
C PRO A 40 -4.35 -3.53 -1.27
N GLN A 41 -4.60 -2.66 -0.30
CA GLN A 41 -4.96 -1.28 -0.58
C GLN A 41 -3.70 -0.50 -0.97
N THR A 42 -3.62 -0.06 -2.23
CA THR A 42 -2.53 0.79 -2.72
C THR A 42 -3.03 2.20 -2.96
N VAL A 43 -2.20 3.19 -2.62
CA VAL A 43 -2.47 4.62 -2.76
C VAL A 43 -1.37 5.29 -3.59
N THR A 44 -1.76 6.28 -4.38
CA THR A 44 -0.84 6.96 -5.32
C THR A 44 -0.24 8.21 -4.68
N LEU A 45 1.08 8.32 -4.74
CA LEU A 45 1.82 9.53 -4.42
C LEU A 45 2.29 10.20 -5.70
N THR A 46 1.98 11.48 -5.85
CA THR A 46 2.50 12.32 -6.94
C THR A 46 3.47 13.35 -6.36
N VAL A 47 4.67 13.42 -6.96
CA VAL A 47 5.71 14.36 -6.54
C VAL A 47 6.05 15.28 -7.71
N THR A 48 6.03 16.58 -7.43
CA THR A 48 6.45 17.63 -8.37
C THR A 48 7.74 18.26 -7.84
N ALA A 49 8.79 18.23 -8.64
CA ALA A 49 10.08 18.83 -8.29
C ALA A 49 10.25 20.16 -9.04
N THR A 50 10.46 21.24 -8.31
CA THR A 50 10.67 22.60 -8.84
C THR A 50 11.92 23.24 -8.22
N GLY A 51 12.24 24.46 -8.64
CA GLY A 51 13.41 25.19 -8.15
C GLY A 51 14.66 24.91 -8.97
N ARG A 52 15.81 24.72 -8.29
CA ARG A 52 17.12 24.60 -8.94
C ARG A 52 17.20 23.43 -9.94
N SER A 53 17.65 23.70 -11.16
CA SER A 53 17.85 22.69 -12.21
C SER A 53 19.02 21.75 -11.89
N GLY A 54 18.93 20.49 -12.33
CA GLY A 54 20.00 19.49 -12.20
C GLY A 54 19.94 18.68 -10.90
N GLU A 55 18.90 18.87 -10.10
CA GLU A 55 18.64 18.14 -8.87
C GLU A 55 17.53 17.11 -9.09
N ARG A 56 17.42 16.15 -8.18
CA ARG A 56 16.50 15.02 -8.30
C ARG A 56 15.94 14.63 -6.95
N ILE A 57 14.64 14.30 -6.94
CA ILE A 57 13.92 13.85 -5.76
C ILE A 57 13.68 12.35 -5.85
N THR A 58 14.10 11.62 -4.82
CA THR A 58 13.93 10.16 -4.73
C THR A 58 13.18 9.76 -3.47
N SER A 59 12.43 8.64 -3.51
CA SER A 59 11.75 8.09 -2.33
C SER A 59 12.39 6.82 -1.76
N SER A 60 12.19 6.59 -0.47
CA SER A 60 12.36 5.30 0.21
C SER A 60 11.07 4.97 0.98
N PRO A 61 10.35 3.86 0.69
CA PRO A 61 10.63 2.85 -0.33
C PRO A 61 10.76 3.41 -1.76
N ALA A 62 11.52 2.72 -2.61
CA ALA A 62 11.77 3.14 -3.98
C ALA A 62 10.46 3.17 -4.78
N GLY A 63 10.24 4.26 -5.52
CA GLY A 63 9.06 4.43 -6.38
C GLY A 63 9.04 5.79 -7.07
N ILE A 64 9.46 6.84 -6.37
CA ILE A 64 9.63 8.18 -6.93
C ILE A 64 11.10 8.40 -7.31
N ASN A 65 11.33 8.88 -8.52
CA ASN A 65 12.62 9.36 -8.99
C ASN A 65 12.40 10.42 -10.08
N VAL A 66 12.36 11.70 -9.70
CA VAL A 66 11.98 12.81 -10.59
C VAL A 66 13.04 13.91 -10.60
N SER A 67 13.37 14.41 -11.78
CA SER A 67 14.28 15.55 -11.93
C SER A 67 13.54 16.87 -11.71
N THR A 68 14.23 17.91 -11.25
CA THR A 68 13.62 19.24 -11.13
C THR A 68 13.12 19.76 -12.48
N GLY A 69 11.93 20.38 -12.48
CA GLY A 69 11.18 20.75 -13.67
C GLY A 69 10.20 19.68 -14.16
N THR A 70 10.11 18.53 -13.49
CA THR A 70 9.19 17.44 -13.84
C THR A 70 8.37 16.95 -12.65
N SER A 71 7.34 16.16 -12.94
CA SER A 71 6.53 15.45 -11.96
C SER A 71 6.52 13.95 -12.25
N GLY A 72 6.27 13.15 -11.22
CA GLY A 72 6.14 11.70 -11.35
C GLY A 72 5.27 11.13 -10.24
N SER A 73 4.75 9.94 -10.47
CA SER A 73 3.82 9.27 -9.57
C SER A 73 4.20 7.82 -9.34
N ALA A 74 3.97 7.32 -8.13
CA ALA A 74 4.16 5.92 -7.77
C ALA A 74 3.08 5.44 -6.80
N SER A 75 2.82 4.14 -6.81
CA SER A 75 1.84 3.49 -5.95
C SER A 75 2.53 2.79 -4.78
N PHE A 76 2.04 3.03 -3.57
CA PHE A 76 2.53 2.41 -2.35
C PHE A 76 1.38 1.76 -1.58
N ALA A 77 1.67 0.80 -0.71
CA ALA A 77 0.64 0.26 0.18
C ALA A 77 0.13 1.36 1.13
N SER A 78 -1.16 1.37 1.42
CA SER A 78 -1.74 2.30 2.41
C SER A 78 -1.09 2.09 3.77
N GLY A 79 -0.70 3.19 4.42
CA GLY A 79 0.03 3.17 5.70
C GLY A 79 1.54 3.04 5.56
N THR A 80 2.09 3.05 4.33
CA THR A 80 3.54 3.04 4.12
C THR A 80 4.16 4.36 4.58
N SER A 81 5.23 4.29 5.37
CA SER A 81 6.08 5.44 5.68
C SER A 81 7.01 5.71 4.49
N VAL A 82 6.88 6.88 3.88
CA VAL A 82 7.66 7.30 2.71
C VAL A 82 8.57 8.45 3.12
N THR A 83 9.86 8.31 2.81
CA THR A 83 10.86 9.38 2.95
C THR A 83 11.28 9.85 1.57
N LEU A 84 11.06 11.13 1.29
CA LEU A 84 11.56 11.82 0.10
C LEU A 84 12.86 12.55 0.43
N SER A 85 13.84 12.48 -0.48
CA SER A 85 15.15 13.12 -0.32
C SER A 85 15.55 13.83 -1.59
N VAL A 86 16.20 14.99 -1.45
CA VAL A 86 16.86 15.68 -2.55
C VAL A 86 18.26 15.11 -2.76
N SER A 87 18.66 14.97 -4.02
CA SER A 87 20.01 14.58 -4.40
C SER A 87 21.04 15.66 -4.05
N ASN A 88 22.33 15.29 -4.12
CA ASN A 88 23.47 16.20 -3.92
C ASN A 88 23.48 16.98 -2.59
N GLY A 89 22.74 16.49 -1.58
CA GLY A 89 22.67 17.11 -0.25
C GLY A 89 22.03 18.50 -0.23
N ARG A 90 21.22 18.85 -1.24
CA ARG A 90 20.48 20.12 -1.28
C ARG A 90 19.30 20.11 -0.32
N ASP A 91 18.86 21.31 0.02
CA ASP A 91 17.66 21.52 0.80
C ASP A 91 16.50 21.89 -0.13
N ALA A 92 15.30 21.44 0.22
CA ALA A 92 14.07 21.83 -0.44
C ALA A 92 13.08 22.39 0.58
N ILE A 93 12.19 23.24 0.09
CA ILE A 93 10.97 23.60 0.80
C ILE A 93 9.90 22.61 0.35
N TRP A 94 9.41 21.81 1.29
CA TRP A 94 8.43 20.76 1.02
C TRP A 94 7.04 21.27 1.35
N SER A 95 6.06 20.92 0.51
CA SER A 95 4.66 21.31 0.67
C SER A 95 3.72 20.19 0.22
N GLY A 96 2.45 20.27 0.62
CA GLY A 96 1.46 19.22 0.41
C GLY A 96 1.47 18.21 1.54
N ALA A 97 1.45 16.92 1.21
CA ALA A 97 1.37 15.83 2.18
C ALA A 97 2.58 15.75 3.13
N CYS A 98 3.71 16.29 2.71
CA CYS A 98 4.91 16.41 3.51
C CYS A 98 5.32 17.89 3.52
N SER A 99 4.79 18.65 4.47
CA SER A 99 5.06 20.09 4.58
C SER A 99 6.19 20.35 5.57
N SER A 100 7.21 21.10 5.16
CA SER A 100 8.29 21.55 6.04
C SER A 100 7.98 22.88 6.75
N GLY A 101 6.76 23.41 6.61
CA GLY A 101 6.35 24.69 7.21
C GLY A 101 7.13 25.90 6.68
N GLY A 102 7.66 25.80 5.45
CA GLY A 102 8.56 26.82 4.87
C GLY A 102 10.04 26.66 5.25
N GLY A 103 10.37 25.72 6.14
CA GLY A 103 11.74 25.37 6.47
C GLY A 103 12.45 24.68 5.30
N LYS A 104 13.76 24.92 5.16
CA LYS A 104 14.61 24.24 4.19
C LYS A 104 15.13 22.94 4.81
N THR A 105 14.74 21.80 4.25
CA THR A 105 15.18 20.48 4.75
C THR A 105 15.61 19.58 3.59
N LYS A 106 16.59 18.71 3.84
CA LYS A 106 17.10 17.75 2.84
C LYS A 106 16.13 16.64 2.50
N SER A 107 15.30 16.29 3.49
CA SER A 107 14.38 15.17 3.41
C SER A 107 13.05 15.50 4.07
N CYS A 108 12.02 14.77 3.68
CA CYS A 108 10.68 14.87 4.22
C CYS A 108 10.09 13.46 4.36
N THR A 109 9.68 13.09 5.58
CA THR A 109 9.12 11.78 5.91
C THR A 109 7.67 11.92 6.34
N PHE A 110 6.80 11.08 5.79
CA PHE A 110 5.37 11.07 6.11
C PHE A 110 4.75 9.70 5.84
N THR A 111 3.60 9.43 6.46
CA THR A 111 2.85 8.20 6.25
C THR A 111 1.78 8.40 5.19
N LEU A 112 1.80 7.58 4.14
CA LEU A 112 0.87 7.67 3.03
C LEU A 112 -0.36 6.80 3.29
N THR A 113 -1.43 7.39 3.81
CA THR A 113 -2.70 6.70 4.11
C THR A 113 -3.74 6.83 3.00
N ALA A 114 -3.63 7.86 2.16
CA ALA A 114 -4.50 8.15 1.02
C ALA A 114 -3.66 8.69 -0.16
N ALA A 115 -4.30 8.87 -1.32
CA ALA A 115 -3.65 9.51 -2.45
C ALA A 115 -3.19 10.92 -2.07
N ALA A 116 -1.94 11.26 -2.40
CA ALA A 116 -1.32 12.45 -1.89
C ALA A 116 -0.40 13.12 -2.90
N THR A 117 -0.21 14.43 -2.75
CA THR A 117 0.63 15.26 -3.61
C THR A 117 1.70 15.95 -2.76
N VAL A 118 2.93 15.98 -3.26
CA VAL A 118 4.05 16.69 -2.63
C VAL A 118 4.74 17.56 -3.67
N THR A 119 4.98 18.82 -3.33
CA THR A 119 5.81 19.71 -4.13
C THR A 119 7.09 20.00 -3.37
N ALA A 120 8.23 19.70 -4.00
CA ALA A 120 9.57 19.99 -3.49
C ALA A 120 10.18 21.14 -4.28
N ASN A 121 10.33 22.30 -3.64
CA ASN A 121 11.01 23.45 -4.24
C ASN A 121 12.47 23.47 -3.80
N VAL A 122 13.35 22.94 -4.65
CA VAL A 122 14.79 22.79 -4.39
C VAL A 122 15.48 24.15 -4.43
N GLN A 123 16.27 24.46 -3.40
CA GLN A 123 16.94 25.75 -3.20
C GLN A 123 18.38 25.79 -3.73
#